data_AF-A0A6L8KR39-F1
#
_entry.id   AF-A0A6L8KR39-F1
#
_cell.length_a   1.000
_cell.length_b   1.000
_cell.length_c   1.000
_cell.angle_alpha   90.00
_cell.angle_beta   90.00
_cell.angle_gamma   90.00
#
_symmetry.space_group_name_H-M   'P 1'
#
loop_
_entity.id
_entity.type
_entity.pdbx_description
1 polymer ?
#
loop_
_entity_poly.entity_id
_entity_poly.type
_entity_poly.pdbx_seq_one_letter_code
_entity_poly.pdbx_strand_id
1 'polypeptide(L)'
;METEQRFEKQEAFADDAKQRLVRIEMRLDGIELRMTTSMATKEDIASLRADIYQLEVRMVKWFIFAAFGMTTVMGGVAVAAIRLMH
;
A
#
# COMPACT_ATOMS: atom_id res chain seq x y z
N MET A 1 7.74 61.13 -18.47
CA MET A 1 6.70 61.15 -17.42
C MET A 1 5.68 60.01 -17.58
N GLU A 2 4.80 60.00 -18.59
CA GLU A 2 3.79 58.92 -18.70
C GLU A 2 4.40 57.53 -19.01
N THR A 3 5.42 57.49 -19.87
CA THR A 3 6.14 56.26 -20.23
C THR A 3 6.91 55.64 -19.05
N GLU A 4 7.55 56.47 -18.23
CA GLU A 4 8.25 56.04 -17.00
C GLU A 4 7.28 55.43 -16.00
N GLN A 5 6.13 56.07 -15.79
CA GLN A 5 5.10 55.59 -14.87
C GLN A 5 4.47 54.26 -15.32
N ARG A 6 4.39 54.03 -16.64
CA ARG A 6 3.97 52.74 -17.20
C ARG A 6 5.05 51.66 -17.03
N PHE A 7 6.31 52.05 -17.09
CA PHE A 7 7.46 51.16 -16.89
C PHE A 7 7.52 50.68 -15.42
N GLU A 8 7.38 51.59 -14.46
CA GLU A 8 7.32 51.26 -13.03
C GLU A 8 6.14 50.32 -12.70
N LYS A 9 4.97 50.55 -13.29
CA LYS A 9 3.81 49.65 -13.13
C LYS A 9 4.05 48.26 -13.72
N GLN A 10 4.74 48.18 -14.85
CA GLN A 10 5.11 46.89 -15.46
C GLN A 10 6.15 46.15 -14.62
N GLU A 11 7.12 46.87 -14.06
CA GLU A 11 8.14 46.29 -13.19
C GLU A 11 7.52 45.73 -11.90
N ALA A 12 6.65 46.51 -11.25
CA ALA A 12 5.90 46.04 -10.08
C ALA A 12 5.02 44.82 -10.39
N PHE A 13 4.38 44.79 -11.56
CA PHE A 13 3.60 43.63 -11.99
C PHE A 13 4.49 42.40 -12.26
N ALA A 14 5.64 42.59 -12.89
CA ALA A 14 6.59 41.51 -13.17
C ALA A 14 7.15 40.90 -11.88
N ASP A 15 7.39 41.72 -10.86
CA ASP A 15 7.84 41.25 -9.55
C ASP A 15 6.74 40.51 -8.78
N ASP A 16 5.49 41.00 -8.79
CA ASP A 16 4.36 40.24 -8.24
C ASP A 16 4.18 38.89 -8.94
N ALA A 17 4.25 38.89 -10.28
CA ALA A 17 4.14 37.67 -11.07
C ALA A 17 5.25 36.67 -10.73
N LYS A 18 6.50 37.12 -10.61
CA LYS A 18 7.63 36.28 -10.16
C LYS A 18 7.37 35.69 -8.78
N GLN A 19 6.95 36.50 -7.81
CA GLN A 19 6.67 36.01 -6.46
C GLN A 19 5.55 34.97 -6.44
N ARG A 20 4.51 35.17 -7.26
CA ARG A 20 3.42 34.21 -7.41
C ARG A 20 3.87 32.92 -8.06
N LEU A 21 4.71 32.99 -9.09
CA LEU A 21 5.28 31.81 -9.74
C LEU A 21 6.13 30.98 -8.76
N VAL A 22 7.04 31.63 -8.02
CA VAL A 22 7.84 30.97 -6.98
C VAL A 22 6.96 30.27 -5.94
N ARG A 23 5.86 30.91 -5.52
CA ARG A 23 4.92 30.31 -4.57
C ARG A 23 4.18 29.11 -5.17
N ILE A 24 3.85 29.14 -6.46
CA ILE A 24 3.20 28.03 -7.16
C ILE A 24 4.17 26.85 -7.29
N GLU A 25 5.42 27.13 -7.63
CA GLU A 25 6.49 26.13 -7.75
C GLU A 25 6.70 25.39 -6.42
N MET A 26 6.85 26.12 -5.31
CA MET A 26 6.93 25.49 -3.97
C MET A 26 5.70 24.63 -3.62
N ARG A 27 4.51 25.03 -4.07
CA ARG A 27 3.28 24.24 -3.83
C ARG A 27 3.25 22.98 -4.70
N LEU A 28 3.73 23.07 -5.93
CA LEU A 28 3.87 21.92 -6.84
C LEU A 28 4.85 20.90 -6.28
N ASP A 29 6.02 21.34 -5.82
CA ASP A 29 7.02 20.46 -5.17
C ASP A 29 6.42 19.75 -3.95
N GLY A 30 5.65 20.49 -3.14
CA GLY A 30 4.96 19.92 -1.99
C GLY A 30 3.87 18.90 -2.36
N ILE A 31 3.20 19.06 -3.50
CA ILE A 31 2.21 18.11 -4.02
C ILE A 31 2.92 16.86 -4.57
N GLU A 32 3.99 17.02 -5.32
CA GLU A 32 4.79 15.93 -5.87
C GLU A 32 5.36 15.04 -4.76
N LEU A 33 5.90 15.64 -3.69
CA LEU A 33 6.39 14.92 -2.53
C LEU A 33 5.27 14.13 -1.81
N ARG A 34 4.07 14.70 -1.69
CA ARG A 34 2.92 14.00 -1.09
C ARG A 34 2.41 12.87 -1.97
N MET A 35 2.43 13.05 -3.28
CA MET A 35 1.99 12.05 -4.24
C MET A 35 2.94 10.85 -4.26
N THR A 36 4.25 11.09 -4.30
CA THR A 36 5.29 10.04 -4.24
C THR A 36 5.23 9.24 -2.95
N THR A 37 5.14 9.91 -1.79
CA THR A 37 4.98 9.23 -0.49
C THR A 37 3.66 8.45 -0.37
N SER A 38 2.56 8.98 -0.91
CA SER A 38 1.27 8.28 -0.94
C SER A 38 1.27 7.07 -1.87
N MET A 39 2.00 7.14 -2.99
CA MET A 39 2.19 6.02 -3.91
C MET A 39 2.98 4.88 -3.25
N ALA A 40 4.09 5.20 -2.57
CA ALA A 40 4.85 4.22 -1.79
C ALA A 40 3.96 3.52 -0.76
N THR A 41 3.17 4.29 0.00
CA THR A 41 2.21 3.74 0.99
C THR A 41 1.17 2.81 0.35
N LYS A 42 0.68 3.14 -0.85
CA LYS A 42 -0.31 2.31 -1.56
C LYS A 42 0.29 0.99 -2.04
N GLU A 43 1.52 1.00 -2.53
CA GLU A 43 2.24 -0.21 -2.92
C GLU A 43 2.47 -1.12 -1.70
N ASP A 44 2.86 -0.54 -0.56
CA ASP A 44 3.01 -1.29 0.71
C ASP A 44 1.68 -1.91 1.17
N ILE A 45 0.56 -1.20 1.03
CA ILE A 45 -0.76 -1.76 1.34
C ILE A 45 -1.12 -2.91 0.39
N ALA A 46 -0.76 -2.80 -0.89
CA ALA A 46 -1.02 -3.85 -1.87
C ALA A 46 -0.18 -5.12 -1.57
N SER A 47 1.09 -4.96 -1.19
CA SER A 47 1.95 -6.09 -0.81
C SER A 47 1.44 -6.77 0.46
N LEU A 48 1.10 -6.00 1.50
CA LEU A 48 0.50 -6.52 2.75
C LEU A 48 -0.79 -7.31 2.48
N ARG A 49 -1.66 -6.83 1.58
CA ARG A 49 -2.88 -7.55 1.20
C ARG A 49 -2.56 -8.88 0.52
N ALA A 50 -1.58 -8.90 -0.38
CA ALA A 50 -1.17 -10.15 -1.05
C ALA A 50 -0.61 -11.16 -0.04
N ASP A 51 0.21 -10.70 0.91
CA ASP A 51 0.77 -11.55 1.98
C ASP A 51 -0.31 -12.13 2.88
N ILE A 52 -1.34 -11.35 3.24
CA ILE A 52 -2.49 -11.83 4.01
C ILE A 52 -3.22 -12.95 3.25
N TYR A 53 -3.51 -12.76 1.96
CA TYR A 53 -4.17 -13.81 1.16
C TYR A 53 -3.33 -15.09 1.10
N GLN A 54 -2.02 -14.99 0.93
CA GLN A 54 -1.15 -16.16 0.93
C GLN A 54 -1.12 -16.86 2.30
N LEU A 55 -1.09 -16.09 3.39
CA LEU A 55 -1.15 -16.63 4.75
C LEU A 55 -2.48 -17.36 5.00
N GLU A 56 -3.62 -16.78 4.61
CA GLU A 56 -4.94 -17.42 4.74
C GLU A 56 -4.99 -18.75 3.98
N VAL A 57 -4.55 -18.77 2.72
CA VAL A 57 -4.51 -20.01 1.92
C VAL A 57 -3.60 -21.06 2.57
N ARG A 58 -2.44 -20.65 3.07
CA ARG A 58 -1.50 -21.55 3.74
C ARG A 58 -2.09 -22.10 5.04
N MET A 59 -2.79 -21.28 5.83
CA MET A 59 -3.47 -21.73 7.05
C MET A 59 -4.59 -22.71 6.74
N VAL A 60 -5.46 -22.40 5.76
CA VAL A 60 -6.53 -23.31 5.33
C VAL A 60 -5.96 -24.64 4.86
N LYS A 61 -4.90 -24.62 4.06
CA LYS A 61 -4.21 -25.84 3.60
C LYS A 61 -3.72 -26.68 4.78
N TRP A 62 -2.96 -26.08 5.72
CA TRP A 62 -2.48 -26.79 6.90
C TRP A 62 -3.62 -27.32 7.78
N PHE A 63 -4.70 -26.56 7.92
CA PHE A 63 -5.87 -26.99 8.68
C PHE A 63 -6.53 -28.22 8.06
N ILE A 64 -6.71 -28.25 6.74
CA ILE A 64 -7.23 -29.42 6.02
C ILE A 64 -6.29 -30.62 6.21
N PHE A 65 -4.98 -30.45 6.02
CA PHE A 65 -4.02 -31.55 6.24
C PHE A 65 -4.05 -32.09 7.67
N ALA A 66 -4.12 -31.21 8.68
CA ALA A 66 -4.21 -31.61 10.07
C ALA A 66 -5.51 -32.37 10.36
N ALA A 67 -6.64 -31.88 9.86
CA ALA A 67 -7.95 -32.52 10.04
C ALA A 67 -7.98 -33.93 9.43
N PHE A 68 -7.53 -34.09 8.18
CA PHE A 68 -7.45 -35.40 7.52
C PHE A 68 -6.40 -36.32 8.13
N GLY A 69 -5.26 -35.78 8.57
CA GLY A 69 -4.25 -36.56 9.29
C GLY A 69 -4.84 -37.18 10.56
N MET A 70 -5.58 -36.40 11.35
CA MET A 70 -6.19 -36.88 12.59
C MET A 70 -7.26 -37.96 12.36
N THR A 71 -8.12 -37.81 11.35
CA THR A 71 -9.15 -38.83 11.05
C THR A 71 -8.54 -40.15 10.59
N THR A 72 -7.46 -40.09 9.80
CA THR A 72 -6.77 -41.29 9.32
C THR A 72 -6.09 -42.05 10.46
N VAL A 73 -5.47 -41.33 11.40
CA VAL A 73 -4.85 -41.94 12.60
C VAL A 73 -5.90 -42.61 13.48
N MET A 74 -7.04 -41.95 13.73
CA MET A 74 -8.11 -42.56 14.54
C MET A 74 -8.72 -43.81 13.87
N GLY A 75 -8.91 -43.79 12.54
CA GLY A 75 -9.39 -44.96 11.79
C GLY A 75 -8.41 -46.14 11.86
N GLY A 76 -7.11 -45.88 11.70
CA GLY A 76 -6.07 -46.91 11.81
C GLY A 76 -5.97 -47.54 13.20
N VAL A 77 -6.08 -46.72 14.25
CA VAL A 77 -6.08 -47.22 15.65
C VAL A 77 -7.32 -48.07 15.93
N ALA A 78 -8.50 -47.66 15.46
CA ALA A 78 -9.73 -48.42 15.65
C ALA A 78 -9.66 -49.81 14.97
N VAL A 79 -9.17 -49.88 13.74
CA VAL A 79 -9.00 -51.15 13.02
C VAL A 79 -7.94 -52.04 13.69
N ALA A 80 -6.83 -51.47 14.15
CA ALA A 80 -5.79 -52.21 14.87
C ALA A 80 -6.32 -52.77 16.20
N ALA A 81 -7.12 -51.99 16.94
CA ALA A 81 -7.75 -52.43 18.18
C ALA A 81 -8.74 -53.58 17.95
N ILE A 82 -9.58 -53.50 16.91
CA ILE A 82 -10.52 -54.57 16.54
C ILE A 82 -9.78 -55.87 16.23
N ARG A 83 -8.63 -55.79 15.52
CA ARG A 83 -7.82 -56.96 15.16
C ARG A 83 -7.08 -57.60 16.35
N LEU A 84 -6.83 -56.86 17.43
CA LEU A 84 -6.21 -57.38 18.65
C LEU A 84 -7.21 -58.04 19.61
N MET A 85 -8.49 -57.67 19.52
CA MET A 85 -9.56 -58.20 20.37
C MET A 85 -10.26 -59.44 19.80
N HIS A 86 -9.92 -59.85 18.57
CA HIS A 86 -10.55 -60.94 17.83
C HIS A 86 -9.56 -62.05 17.51
#